data_AF-Q64B56-F1
#
_entry.id   AF-Q64B56-F1
#
_cell.length_a   1.000
_cell.length_b   1.000
_cell.length_c   1.000
_cell.angle_alpha   90.00
_cell.angle_beta   90.00
_cell.angle_gamma   90.00
#
_symmetry.space_group_name_H-M   'P 1'
#
loop_
_entity.id
_entity.type
_entity.pdbx_description
1 polymer ?
#
loop_
_entity_poly.entity_id
_entity_poly.type
_entity_poly.pdbx_seq_one_letter_code
_entity_poly.pdbx_strand_id
1 'polypeptide(L)'
;MKGAIVHSQSRELRIESPSPDKRAFAIRRDIFDKDLAKAAMDEGAELILNSKVKHVKKGGERDGAKLTILAAANTTNADVKEENEIKANVVIGADGWRSGIARMAGLTVTKNFLNCVQIEGQYEIHEPVADIFVGKTIAPGFFAWVIPIGETTARIGLCIDKRFSPHPNPLPFLKRILSEHPVIAKKYKGTQSKFTAGAIPIPIPTERQKTVKTEDGTGVLLVGDAAAQVKPITGGGVYYGMKCGKIARRNRSKSTTSWTAVELWRYIR
;
A
#
# COMPACT_ATOMS: atom_id res chain seq x y z
N MET A 1 -18.67 7.67 0.90
CA MET A 1 -18.48 9.11 1.19
C MET A 1 -19.20 9.92 0.13
N LYS A 2 -19.83 11.04 0.51
CA LYS A 2 -20.60 11.91 -0.40
C LYS A 2 -19.77 13.02 -1.06
N GLY A 3 -18.56 13.25 -0.56
CA GLY A 3 -17.67 14.31 -1.02
C GLY A 3 -16.49 14.46 -0.09
N ALA A 4 -15.81 15.59 -0.21
CA ALA A 4 -14.73 15.98 0.69
C ALA A 4 -14.80 17.49 0.99
N ILE A 5 -14.32 17.88 2.16
CA ILE A 5 -14.11 19.28 2.54
C ILE A 5 -12.61 19.50 2.66
N VAL A 6 -12.08 20.47 1.93
CA VAL A 6 -10.65 20.82 1.96
C VAL A 6 -10.47 22.07 2.81
N HIS A 7 -9.76 21.89 3.92
CA HIS A 7 -9.41 22.92 4.90
C HIS A 7 -8.00 23.42 4.64
N SER A 8 -7.86 24.73 4.47
CA SER A 8 -6.59 25.45 4.50
C SER A 8 -6.54 26.37 5.72
N GLN A 9 -5.44 27.11 5.92
CA GLN A 9 -5.33 28.03 7.06
C GLN A 9 -6.39 29.13 7.10
N SER A 10 -6.95 29.53 5.95
CA SER A 10 -7.87 30.66 5.85
C SER A 10 -9.13 30.41 5.03
N ARG A 11 -9.27 29.23 4.42
CA ARG A 11 -10.38 28.90 3.52
C ARG A 11 -10.79 27.45 3.65
N GLU A 12 -12.08 27.23 3.39
CA GLU A 12 -12.69 25.92 3.22
C GLU A 12 -13.21 25.79 1.78
N LEU A 13 -13.03 24.61 1.17
CA LEU A 13 -13.59 24.27 -0.13
C LEU A 13 -14.35 22.95 -0.01
N ARG A 14 -15.66 22.97 -0.23
CA ARG A 14 -16.48 21.77 -0.32
C ARG A 14 -16.46 21.23 -1.74
N ILE A 15 -16.17 19.94 -1.87
CA ILE A 15 -16.19 19.19 -3.13
C ILE A 15 -17.25 18.12 -3.01
N GLU A 16 -18.29 18.24 -3.82
CA GLU A 16 -19.39 17.28 -3.84
C GLU A 16 -19.18 16.24 -4.94
N SER A 17 -19.65 15.01 -4.70
CA SER A 17 -19.69 14.00 -5.75
C SER A 17 -20.64 14.47 -6.86
N PRO A 18 -20.21 14.54 -8.13
CA PRO A 18 -21.07 14.96 -9.24
C PRO A 18 -22.15 13.94 -9.60
N SER A 19 -22.26 12.83 -8.86
CA SER A 19 -23.20 11.75 -9.08
C SER A 19 -23.77 11.31 -7.72
N PRO A 20 -25.08 10.98 -7.68
CA PRO A 20 -25.75 10.52 -6.46
C PRO A 20 -25.18 9.19 -5.93
N ASP A 21 -24.47 8.44 -6.77
CA ASP A 21 -23.87 7.15 -6.39
C ASP A 21 -22.59 7.34 -5.56
N LYS A 22 -22.38 6.45 -4.58
CA LYS A 22 -21.16 6.44 -3.74
C LYS A 22 -19.94 6.13 -4.61
N ARG A 23 -19.09 7.13 -4.86
CA ARG A 23 -17.83 6.98 -5.65
C ARG A 23 -16.57 6.71 -4.83
N ALA A 24 -16.64 6.80 -3.51
CA ALA A 24 -15.51 6.50 -2.63
C ALA A 24 -15.96 5.78 -1.36
N PHE A 25 -15.22 4.73 -0.99
CA PHE A 25 -15.51 3.84 0.13
C PHE A 25 -14.36 3.88 1.13
N ALA A 26 -14.70 4.01 2.41
CA ALA A 26 -13.74 3.75 3.48
C ALA A 26 -13.80 2.24 3.78
N ILE A 27 -12.76 1.52 3.40
CA ILE A 27 -12.74 0.05 3.44
C ILE A 27 -11.92 -0.42 4.65
N ARG A 28 -12.35 -1.51 5.29
CA ARG A 28 -11.52 -2.26 6.26
C ARG A 28 -10.55 -3.16 5.49
N ARG A 29 -9.30 -2.72 5.37
CA ARG A 29 -8.28 -3.38 4.53
C ARG A 29 -7.95 -4.80 4.99
N ASP A 30 -7.91 -5.01 6.30
CA ASP A 30 -7.68 -6.33 6.90
C ASP A 30 -8.71 -7.38 6.48
N ILE A 31 -9.97 -6.99 6.26
CA ILE A 31 -11.02 -7.90 5.78
C ILE A 31 -11.02 -7.97 4.26
N PHE A 32 -10.99 -6.80 3.60
CA PHE A 32 -10.98 -6.74 2.15
C PHE A 32 -9.82 -7.54 1.52
N ASP A 33 -8.63 -7.43 2.10
CA ASP A 33 -7.45 -8.13 1.61
C ASP A 33 -7.57 -9.66 1.85
N LYS A 34 -8.19 -10.09 2.97
CA LYS A 34 -8.49 -11.51 3.23
C LYS A 34 -9.52 -12.06 2.26
N ASP A 35 -10.56 -11.30 1.95
CA ASP A 35 -11.59 -11.70 0.99
C ASP A 35 -11.00 -11.84 -0.42
N LEU A 36 -10.10 -10.93 -0.82
CA LEU A 36 -9.36 -11.06 -2.08
C LEU A 36 -8.46 -12.29 -2.11
N ALA A 37 -7.72 -12.57 -1.04
CA ALA A 37 -6.88 -13.76 -0.95
C ALA A 37 -7.73 -15.04 -0.99
N LYS A 38 -8.88 -15.05 -0.31
CA LYS A 38 -9.84 -16.16 -0.36
C LYS A 38 -10.37 -16.37 -1.78
N ALA A 39 -10.82 -15.31 -2.44
CA ALA A 39 -11.30 -15.41 -3.82
C ALA A 39 -10.21 -15.93 -4.77
N ALA A 40 -8.94 -15.58 -4.55
CA ALA A 40 -7.84 -16.14 -5.34
C ALA A 40 -7.64 -17.65 -5.07
N MET A 41 -7.75 -18.09 -3.80
CA MET A 41 -7.67 -19.51 -3.44
C MET A 41 -8.84 -20.32 -4.02
N ASP A 42 -10.05 -19.77 -4.00
CA ASP A 42 -11.24 -20.40 -4.56
C ASP A 42 -11.10 -20.60 -6.10
N GLU A 43 -10.29 -19.77 -6.76
CA GLU A 43 -9.91 -19.89 -8.18
C GLU A 43 -8.65 -20.76 -8.40
N GLY A 44 -8.16 -21.44 -7.36
CA GLY A 44 -7.06 -22.40 -7.42
C GLY A 44 -5.66 -21.85 -7.14
N ALA A 45 -5.53 -20.62 -6.61
CA ALA A 45 -4.24 -20.13 -6.12
C ALA A 45 -3.83 -20.83 -4.81
N GLU A 46 -2.55 -21.15 -4.68
CA GLU A 46 -1.99 -21.66 -3.43
C GLU A 46 -1.46 -20.50 -2.57
N LEU A 47 -1.94 -20.39 -1.32
CA LEU A 47 -1.51 -19.34 -0.39
C LEU A 47 -0.58 -19.93 0.68
N ILE A 48 0.69 -19.51 0.65
CA ILE A 48 1.70 -19.94 1.62
C ILE A 48 2.03 -18.77 2.56
N LEU A 49 1.50 -18.82 3.78
CA LEU A 49 1.73 -17.81 4.82
C LEU A 49 3.05 -18.04 5.58
N ASN A 50 3.41 -17.07 6.43
CA ASN A 50 4.65 -16.99 7.21
C ASN A 50 5.95 -17.18 6.42
N SER A 51 5.86 -17.09 5.10
CA SER A 51 6.96 -17.26 4.17
C SER A 51 7.54 -15.90 3.79
N LYS A 52 8.86 -15.78 3.79
CA LYS A 52 9.57 -14.58 3.33
C LYS A 52 10.59 -14.96 2.27
N VAL A 53 10.51 -14.37 1.07
CA VAL A 53 11.56 -14.53 0.05
C VAL A 53 12.88 -14.00 0.58
N LYS A 54 13.92 -14.83 0.51
CA LYS A 54 15.32 -14.42 0.76
C LYS A 54 16.13 -14.18 -0.51
N HIS A 55 15.84 -14.92 -1.59
CA HIS A 55 16.55 -14.82 -2.86
C HIS A 55 15.61 -14.98 -4.06
N VAL A 56 15.98 -14.34 -5.17
CA VAL A 56 15.39 -14.54 -6.49
C VAL A 56 16.56 -14.74 -7.45
N LYS A 57 16.78 -15.97 -7.92
CA LYS A 57 17.90 -16.33 -8.82
C LYS A 57 17.34 -16.89 -10.12
N LYS A 58 17.96 -16.57 -11.26
CA LYS A 58 17.65 -17.20 -12.55
C LYS A 58 18.12 -18.67 -12.51
N GLY A 59 17.29 -19.58 -12.99
CA GLY A 59 17.62 -20.99 -13.13
C GLY A 59 18.67 -21.21 -14.22
N GLY A 60 19.30 -22.39 -14.20
CA GLY A 60 20.29 -22.78 -15.21
C GLY A 60 19.67 -23.03 -16.59
N GLU A 61 20.50 -22.98 -17.64
CA GLU A 61 20.10 -23.10 -19.05
C GLU A 61 19.29 -24.36 -19.39
N ARG A 62 19.56 -25.48 -18.70
CA ARG A 62 18.89 -26.78 -18.96
C ARG A 62 17.48 -26.89 -18.39
N ASP A 63 17.09 -25.98 -17.51
CA ASP A 63 15.82 -26.03 -16.78
C ASP A 63 14.80 -25.01 -17.34
N GLY A 64 15.18 -24.17 -18.31
CA GLY A 64 14.48 -22.91 -18.54
C GLY A 64 14.67 -21.97 -17.35
N ALA A 65 14.33 -20.69 -17.49
CA ALA A 65 14.59 -19.75 -16.42
C ALA A 65 13.61 -19.90 -15.25
N LYS A 66 14.03 -20.71 -14.28
CA LYS A 66 13.33 -20.97 -13.02
C LYS A 66 13.79 -20.01 -11.95
N LEU A 67 12.88 -19.24 -11.37
CA LEU A 67 13.19 -18.39 -10.22
C LEU A 67 13.10 -19.21 -8.94
N THR A 68 14.24 -19.44 -8.28
CA THR A 68 14.33 -20.08 -6.96
C THR A 68 13.99 -19.07 -5.87
N ILE A 69 12.92 -19.33 -5.13
CA ILE A 69 12.49 -18.57 -3.96
C ILE A 69 12.77 -19.41 -2.72
N LEU A 70 13.58 -18.89 -1.78
CA LEU A 70 13.68 -19.49 -0.44
C LEU A 70 12.65 -18.84 0.49
N ALA A 71 11.69 -19.64 0.94
CA ALA A 71 10.71 -19.30 1.97
C ALA A 71 11.20 -19.72 3.38
N ALA A 72 10.78 -19.01 4.42
CA ALA A 72 11.09 -19.39 5.81
C ALA A 72 10.08 -20.43 6.30
N ALA A 73 10.54 -21.36 7.15
CA ALA A 73 9.75 -22.46 7.70
C ALA A 73 8.45 -22.04 8.38
N ASN A 74 7.43 -22.88 8.21
CA ASN A 74 6.19 -22.88 8.98
C ASN A 74 6.37 -23.70 10.27
N THR A 75 7.14 -23.21 11.23
CA THR A 75 7.26 -23.88 12.53
C THR A 75 6.85 -22.96 13.67
N THR A 76 6.03 -23.50 14.58
CA THR A 76 5.71 -22.89 15.89
C THR A 76 6.93 -22.82 16.80
N ASN A 77 7.99 -23.58 16.49
CA ASN A 77 9.32 -23.46 17.09
C ASN A 77 10.20 -22.52 16.26
N ALA A 78 10.60 -21.40 16.87
CA ALA A 78 11.44 -20.37 16.27
C ALA A 78 12.86 -20.83 15.88
N ASP A 79 13.26 -22.04 16.29
CA ASP A 79 14.62 -22.57 16.16
C ASP A 79 14.85 -23.48 14.95
N VAL A 80 13.79 -23.92 14.26
CA VAL A 80 13.91 -24.73 13.04
C VAL A 80 13.66 -23.85 11.81
N LYS A 81 14.73 -23.48 11.11
CA LYS A 81 14.67 -22.74 9.84
C LYS A 81 14.81 -23.71 8.67
N GLU A 82 13.74 -24.40 8.31
CA GLU A 82 13.63 -25.00 6.97
C GLU A 82 13.53 -23.90 5.90
N GLU A 83 14.36 -24.02 4.87
CA GLU A 83 14.31 -23.19 3.68
C GLU A 83 13.73 -24.01 2.53
N ASN A 84 12.56 -23.60 2.03
CA ASN A 84 11.91 -24.29 0.91
C ASN A 84 12.17 -23.54 -0.39
N GLU A 85 12.58 -24.27 -1.43
CA GLU A 85 12.76 -23.75 -2.79
C GLU A 85 11.48 -23.91 -3.61
N ILE A 86 10.94 -22.78 -4.09
CA ILE A 86 9.85 -22.76 -5.07
C ILE A 86 10.43 -22.31 -6.41
N LYS A 87 10.10 -23.03 -7.48
CA LYS A 87 10.50 -22.72 -8.87
C LYS A 87 9.33 -22.11 -9.63
N ALA A 88 9.58 -20.99 -10.32
CA ALA A 88 8.57 -20.32 -11.15
C ALA A 88 9.19 -19.70 -12.40
N ASN A 89 8.47 -19.71 -13.53
CA ASN A 89 8.93 -19.00 -14.74
C ASN A 89 8.91 -17.48 -14.54
N VAL A 90 7.92 -16.99 -13.79
CA VAL A 90 7.81 -15.56 -13.51
C VAL A 90 7.40 -15.33 -12.07
N VAL A 91 8.02 -14.30 -11.48
CA VAL A 91 7.74 -13.83 -10.13
C VAL A 91 7.10 -12.45 -10.19
N ILE A 92 5.96 -12.30 -9.51
CA ILE A 92 5.29 -11.01 -9.36
C ILE A 92 5.68 -10.43 -7.99
N GLY A 93 6.45 -9.34 -8.00
CA GLY A 93 6.77 -8.57 -6.80
C GLY A 93 5.61 -7.68 -6.39
N ALA A 94 4.81 -8.14 -5.43
CA ALA A 94 3.72 -7.41 -4.80
C ALA A 94 3.98 -7.10 -3.31
N ASP A 95 5.25 -7.08 -2.90
CA ASP A 95 5.73 -7.06 -1.51
C ASP A 95 5.84 -5.64 -0.89
N GLY A 96 5.10 -4.69 -1.45
CA GLY A 96 4.91 -3.37 -0.86
C GLY A 96 6.06 -2.37 -1.07
N TRP A 97 6.00 -1.26 -0.33
CA TRP A 97 6.84 -0.08 -0.55
C TRP A 97 8.34 -0.33 -0.32
N ARG A 98 8.71 -1.29 0.54
CA ARG A 98 10.11 -1.75 0.77
C ARG A 98 10.49 -3.00 -0.05
N SER A 99 9.95 -3.13 -1.26
CA SER A 99 10.12 -4.33 -2.09
C SER A 99 11.53 -4.94 -2.05
N GLY A 100 11.61 -6.11 -1.45
CA GLY A 100 12.79 -6.97 -1.50
C GLY A 100 12.90 -7.65 -2.86
N ILE A 101 11.78 -8.01 -3.49
CA ILE A 101 11.75 -8.62 -4.83
C ILE A 101 12.43 -7.72 -5.86
N ALA A 102 12.12 -6.42 -5.86
CA ALA A 102 12.78 -5.45 -6.74
C ALA A 102 14.32 -5.48 -6.55
N ARG A 103 14.78 -5.41 -5.30
CA ARG A 103 16.21 -5.43 -4.96
C ARG A 103 16.89 -6.72 -5.41
N MET A 104 16.30 -7.86 -5.09
CA MET A 104 16.84 -9.19 -5.44
C MET A 104 16.91 -9.42 -6.94
N ALA A 105 15.94 -8.88 -7.70
CA ALA A 105 15.93 -8.97 -9.16
C ALA A 105 16.89 -7.98 -9.85
N GLY A 106 17.50 -7.05 -9.10
CA GLY A 106 18.27 -5.94 -9.66
C GLY A 106 17.40 -4.91 -10.40
N LEU A 107 16.13 -4.78 -10.01
CA LEU A 107 15.21 -3.77 -10.52
C LEU A 107 15.25 -2.53 -9.62
N THR A 108 15.48 -1.37 -10.22
CA THR A 108 15.46 -0.07 -9.52
C THR A 108 14.18 0.68 -9.85
N VAL A 109 13.38 0.95 -8.82
CA VAL A 109 12.19 1.80 -8.90
C VAL A 109 12.49 3.12 -8.20
N THR A 110 12.61 4.19 -8.98
CA THR A 110 12.99 5.53 -8.51
C THR A 110 11.79 6.22 -7.87
N LYS A 111 11.83 6.40 -6.55
CA LYS A 111 10.70 6.87 -5.75
C LYS A 111 11.13 7.68 -4.53
N ASN A 112 10.29 8.60 -4.11
CA ASN A 112 10.33 9.25 -2.81
C ASN A 112 9.35 8.56 -1.86
N PHE A 113 9.50 8.80 -0.55
CA PHE A 113 8.59 8.27 0.46
C PHE A 113 7.90 9.40 1.19
N LEU A 114 6.58 9.28 1.28
CA LEU A 114 5.81 9.97 2.30
C LEU A 114 5.77 9.11 3.54
N ASN A 115 6.05 9.67 4.72
CA ASN A 115 5.90 8.97 5.98
C ASN A 115 4.51 9.25 6.54
N CYS A 116 3.75 8.19 6.82
CA CYS A 116 2.35 8.29 7.15
C CYS A 116 2.06 7.69 8.52
N VAL A 117 1.11 8.30 9.22
CA VAL A 117 0.56 7.80 10.48
C VAL A 117 -0.92 8.10 10.54
N GLN A 118 -1.68 7.18 11.12
CA GLN A 118 -3.12 7.30 11.28
C GLN A 118 -3.56 6.56 12.55
N ILE A 119 -4.61 7.09 13.18
CA ILE A 119 -5.39 6.38 14.18
C ILE A 119 -6.84 6.16 13.72
N GLU A 120 -7.48 5.15 14.28
CA GLU A 120 -8.94 5.07 14.35
C GLU A 120 -9.37 5.44 15.78
N GLY A 121 -10.38 6.31 15.90
CA GLY A 121 -10.80 6.84 17.19
C GLY A 121 -12.21 7.44 17.13
N GLN A 122 -12.78 7.68 18.31
CA GLN A 122 -14.07 8.35 18.42
C GLN A 122 -13.95 9.80 17.98
N TYR A 123 -14.87 10.20 17.09
CA TYR A 123 -14.89 11.50 16.46
C TYR A 123 -16.34 11.90 16.21
N GLU A 124 -16.66 13.17 16.45
CA GLU A 124 -17.97 13.72 16.18
C GLU A 124 -18.17 13.94 14.67
N ILE A 125 -19.13 13.21 14.09
CA ILE A 125 -19.39 13.17 12.66
C ILE A 125 -20.78 13.76 12.38
N HIS A 126 -20.82 14.83 11.60
CA HIS A 126 -22.08 15.44 11.16
C HIS A 126 -22.51 14.94 9.79
N GLU A 127 -21.55 14.67 8.91
CA GLU A 127 -21.79 14.27 7.54
C GLU A 127 -20.79 13.19 7.08
N PRO A 128 -21.19 12.28 6.17
CA PRO A 128 -20.30 11.25 5.63
C PRO A 128 -19.39 11.79 4.51
N VAL A 129 -18.66 12.87 4.80
CA VAL A 129 -17.66 13.52 3.94
C VAL A 129 -16.26 13.37 4.54
N ALA A 130 -15.23 13.33 3.70
CA ALA A 130 -13.85 13.32 4.18
C ALA A 130 -13.36 14.76 4.39
N ASP A 131 -12.82 15.09 5.55
CA ASP A 131 -12.09 16.34 5.75
C ASP A 131 -10.63 16.14 5.36
N ILE A 132 -10.09 17.04 4.54
CA ILE A 132 -8.70 17.07 4.09
C ILE A 132 -8.09 18.38 4.58
N PHE A 133 -6.98 18.31 5.31
CA PHE A 133 -6.33 19.49 5.89
C PHE A 133 -4.97 19.70 5.23
N VAL A 134 -4.81 20.84 4.56
CA VAL A 134 -3.57 21.24 3.90
C VAL A 134 -2.88 22.35 4.68
N GLY A 135 -1.56 22.26 4.79
CA GLY A 135 -0.77 23.30 5.44
C GLY A 135 0.59 22.80 5.87
N LYS A 136 1.62 23.64 5.69
CA LYS A 136 3.01 23.31 6.04
C LYS A 136 3.17 23.00 7.54
N THR A 137 2.34 23.59 8.39
CA THR A 137 2.30 23.34 9.83
C THR A 137 1.41 22.15 10.22
N ILE A 138 0.60 21.62 9.31
CA ILE A 138 -0.29 20.47 9.57
C ILE A 138 0.40 19.18 9.13
N ALA A 139 0.76 19.12 7.84
CA ALA A 139 1.32 17.96 7.18
C ALA A 139 2.32 18.42 6.10
N PRO A 140 3.56 18.79 6.48
CA PRO A 140 4.52 19.37 5.55
C PRO A 140 4.76 18.50 4.31
N GLY A 141 4.59 19.10 3.14
CA GLY A 141 4.76 18.43 1.84
C GLY A 141 3.60 17.52 1.41
N PHE A 142 2.53 17.40 2.20
CA PHE A 142 1.34 16.63 1.85
C PHE A 142 0.08 17.15 2.57
N PHE A 143 -0.76 16.28 3.12
CA PHE A 143 -2.00 16.64 3.83
C PHE A 143 -2.34 15.67 4.97
N ALA A 144 -3.19 16.14 5.89
CA ALA A 144 -3.88 15.34 6.88
C ALA A 144 -5.32 15.06 6.47
N TRP A 145 -5.95 14.06 7.08
CA TRP A 145 -7.34 13.69 6.79
C TRP A 145 -8.11 13.27 8.03
N VAL A 146 -9.42 13.46 7.97
CA VAL A 146 -10.41 12.78 8.82
C VAL A 146 -11.40 12.09 7.88
N ILE A 147 -11.46 10.76 7.95
CA ILE A 147 -12.34 9.95 7.11
C ILE A 147 -13.32 9.20 8.02
N PRO A 148 -14.62 9.53 7.98
CA PRO A 148 -15.65 8.76 8.67
C PRO A 148 -15.63 7.28 8.28
N ILE A 149 -15.59 6.39 9.28
CA ILE A 149 -15.65 4.93 9.11
C ILE A 149 -16.83 4.28 9.85
N GLY A 150 -17.56 5.07 10.63
CA GLY A 150 -18.82 4.72 11.29
C GLY A 150 -19.58 5.99 11.66
N GLU A 151 -20.60 5.87 12.51
CA GLU A 151 -21.40 7.02 12.97
C GLU A 151 -20.65 7.90 13.97
N THR A 152 -19.76 7.31 14.76
CA THR A 152 -19.01 7.99 15.84
C THR A 152 -17.51 7.73 15.76
N THR A 153 -17.03 7.14 14.66
CA THR A 153 -15.63 6.74 14.50
C THR A 153 -15.05 7.23 13.18
N ALA A 154 -13.83 7.76 13.25
CA ALA A 154 -13.10 8.26 12.09
C ALA A 154 -11.67 7.76 12.06
N ARG A 155 -11.12 7.69 10.85
CA ARG A 155 -9.69 7.58 10.59
C ARG A 155 -9.08 8.97 10.55
N ILE A 156 -8.19 9.26 11.48
CA ILE A 156 -7.51 10.57 11.59
C ILE A 156 -6.04 10.33 11.35
N GLY A 157 -5.49 10.91 10.29
CA GLY A 157 -4.11 10.65 9.92
C GLY A 157 -3.50 11.75 9.08
N LEU A 158 -2.21 11.58 8.79
CA LEU A 158 -1.48 12.46 7.90
C LEU A 158 -0.32 11.72 7.27
N CYS A 159 0.15 12.26 6.16
CA CYS A 159 1.50 11.97 5.68
C CYS A 159 2.33 13.25 5.63
N ILE A 160 3.64 13.09 5.75
CA ILE A 160 4.62 14.16 5.50
C ILE A 160 5.60 13.71 4.43
N ASP A 161 6.11 14.68 3.68
CA ASP A 161 7.29 14.49 2.85
C ASP A 161 8.51 15.02 3.59
N LYS A 162 9.49 14.14 3.85
CA LYS A 162 10.72 14.48 4.57
C LYS A 162 11.52 15.60 3.90
N ARG A 163 11.34 15.84 2.60
CA ARG A 163 12.02 16.91 1.86
C ARG A 163 11.50 18.30 2.22
N PHE A 164 10.27 18.37 2.74
CA PHE A 164 9.58 19.61 3.09
C PHE A 164 9.24 19.71 4.59
N SER A 165 9.63 18.70 5.37
CA SER A 165 9.32 18.60 6.79
C SER A 165 10.58 18.88 7.64
N PRO A 166 10.47 19.65 8.74
CA PRO A 166 11.56 19.83 9.68
C PRO A 166 11.96 18.55 10.42
N HIS A 167 11.06 17.56 10.47
CA HIS A 167 11.29 16.26 11.12
C HIS A 167 10.82 15.10 10.23
N PRO A 168 11.53 13.97 10.22
CA PRO A 168 11.14 12.81 9.41
C PRO A 168 10.00 12.00 10.03
N ASN A 169 9.68 12.21 11.31
CA ASN A 169 8.64 11.47 12.02
C ASN A 169 7.28 12.20 11.90
N PRO A 170 6.21 11.58 11.38
CA PRO A 170 4.88 12.19 11.29
C PRO A 170 4.11 12.19 12.62
N LEU A 171 4.54 11.40 13.61
CA LEU A 171 3.82 11.25 14.88
C LEU A 171 3.65 12.57 15.68
N PRO A 172 4.67 13.44 15.81
CA PRO A 172 4.50 14.73 16.48
C PRO A 172 3.46 15.62 15.81
N PHE A 173 3.38 15.59 14.47
CA PHE A 173 2.35 16.32 13.73
C PHE A 173 0.96 15.75 14.03
N LEU A 174 0.82 14.42 14.10
CA LEU A 174 -0.46 13.79 14.43
C LEU A 174 -0.92 14.18 15.84
N LYS A 175 -0.02 14.10 16.82
CA LYS A 175 -0.32 14.52 18.21
C LYS A 175 -0.78 15.97 18.26
N ARG A 176 -0.06 16.86 17.57
CA ARG A 176 -0.42 18.29 17.49
C ARG A 176 -1.79 18.52 16.88
N ILE A 177 -2.13 17.87 15.76
CA ILE A 177 -3.45 18.12 15.14
C ILE A 177 -4.59 17.57 16.00
N LEU A 178 -4.36 16.50 16.77
CA LEU A 178 -5.35 15.94 17.68
C LEU A 178 -5.58 16.83 18.91
N SER A 179 -4.56 17.58 19.37
CA SER A 179 -4.65 18.43 20.56
C SER A 179 -4.99 19.89 20.25
N GLU A 180 -4.51 20.43 19.13
CA GLU A 180 -4.48 21.88 18.88
C GLU A 180 -5.25 22.32 17.63
N HIS A 181 -5.48 21.43 16.64
CA HIS A 181 -6.11 21.86 15.40
C HIS A 181 -7.58 22.25 15.65
N PRO A 182 -8.02 23.47 15.29
CA PRO A 182 -9.29 24.04 15.75
C PRO A 182 -10.53 23.26 15.32
N VAL A 183 -10.45 22.48 14.24
CA VAL A 183 -11.52 21.58 13.77
C VAL A 183 -11.38 20.17 14.34
N ILE A 184 -10.16 19.62 14.40
CA ILE A 184 -9.96 18.21 14.73
C ILE A 184 -10.04 18.00 16.24
N ALA A 185 -9.36 18.85 17.02
CA ALA A 185 -9.30 18.75 18.47
C ALA A 185 -10.68 18.89 19.14
N LYS A 186 -11.57 19.73 18.59
CA LYS A 186 -12.94 19.91 19.12
C LYS A 186 -13.81 18.66 18.97
N LYS A 187 -13.62 17.91 17.88
CA LYS A 187 -14.47 16.78 17.50
C LYS A 187 -13.90 15.44 17.94
N TYR A 188 -12.58 15.33 18.12
CA TYR A 188 -11.90 14.13 18.59
C TYR A 188 -12.16 13.91 20.08
N LYS A 189 -12.58 12.70 20.47
CA LYS A 189 -12.96 12.37 21.86
C LYS A 189 -11.85 11.66 22.64
N GLY A 190 -10.60 11.72 22.17
CA GLY A 190 -9.43 11.24 22.93
C GLY A 190 -9.21 9.72 22.92
N THR A 191 -9.92 8.95 22.08
CA THR A 191 -9.80 7.49 22.03
C THR A 191 -8.99 7.01 20.82
N GLN A 192 -8.22 5.94 21.00
CA GLN A 192 -7.44 5.31 19.93
C GLN A 192 -7.68 3.79 19.94
N SER A 193 -8.50 3.30 19.02
CA SER A 193 -8.78 1.87 18.87
C SER A 193 -7.77 1.16 17.97
N LYS A 194 -7.20 1.88 16.99
CA LYS A 194 -6.18 1.35 16.08
C LYS A 194 -5.13 2.41 15.78
N PHE A 195 -3.90 1.98 15.58
CA PHE A 195 -2.79 2.80 15.12
C PHE A 195 -2.11 2.13 13.93
N THR A 196 -1.93 2.88 12.84
CA THR A 196 -1.27 2.42 11.62
C THR A 196 -0.22 3.43 11.22
N ALA A 197 0.99 2.94 10.90
CA ALA A 197 2.06 3.74 10.34
C ALA A 197 2.67 3.02 9.14
N GLY A 198 3.11 3.79 8.15
CA GLY A 198 3.64 3.23 6.91
C GLY A 198 4.29 4.30 6.05
N ALA A 199 4.69 3.92 4.84
CA ALA A 199 5.19 4.86 3.87
C ALA A 199 4.56 4.64 2.50
N ILE A 200 4.34 5.73 1.78
CA ILE A 200 3.78 5.72 0.42
C ILE A 200 4.91 5.99 -0.57
N PRO A 201 5.18 5.08 -1.53
CA PRO A 201 6.21 5.28 -2.54
C PRO A 201 5.70 6.18 -3.66
N ILE A 202 5.99 7.47 -3.59
CA ILE A 202 5.66 8.44 -4.63
C ILE A 202 6.67 8.31 -5.78
N PRO A 203 6.23 7.92 -7.00
CA PRO A 203 7.14 7.81 -8.13
C PRO A 203 7.72 9.19 -8.43
N ILE A 204 9.03 9.26 -8.65
CA ILE A 204 9.65 10.47 -9.14
C ILE A 204 9.41 10.51 -10.65
N PRO A 205 9.00 11.66 -11.22
CA PRO A 205 8.90 11.83 -12.67
C PRO A 205 10.30 11.84 -13.28
N THR A 206 10.90 10.66 -13.38
CA THR A 206 12.11 10.37 -14.17
C THR A 206 11.72 9.71 -15.48
N GLU A 207 12.70 9.20 -16.22
CA GLU A 207 12.49 8.24 -17.31
C GLU A 207 11.57 7.07 -16.89
N ARG A 208 11.03 6.38 -17.89
CA ARG A 208 10.13 5.23 -17.72
C ARG A 208 10.71 4.23 -16.72
N GLN A 209 9.99 4.04 -15.61
CA GLN A 209 10.38 3.12 -14.55
C GLN A 209 10.55 1.70 -15.10
N LYS A 210 11.67 1.06 -14.78
CA LYS A 210 11.91 -0.36 -15.10
C LYS A 210 11.24 -1.21 -14.03
N THR A 211 9.98 -1.57 -14.26
CA THR A 211 9.19 -2.42 -13.35
C THR A 211 9.10 -3.87 -13.84
N VAL A 212 9.79 -4.20 -14.94
CA VAL A 212 9.80 -5.52 -15.57
C VAL A 212 11.23 -5.87 -15.95
N LYS A 213 11.65 -7.09 -15.64
CA LYS A 213 12.90 -7.69 -16.14
C LYS A 213 12.56 -9.07 -16.65
N THR A 214 12.64 -9.28 -17.96
CA THR A 214 12.30 -10.55 -18.60
C THR A 214 13.40 -10.98 -19.57
N GLU A 215 13.59 -12.28 -19.66
CA GLU A 215 14.53 -12.94 -20.57
C GLU A 215 13.96 -14.32 -20.91
N ASP A 216 13.92 -14.69 -22.20
CA ASP A 216 13.50 -16.03 -22.67
C ASP A 216 12.17 -16.54 -22.09
N GLY A 217 11.16 -15.67 -21.99
CA GLY A 217 9.83 -16.04 -21.49
C GLY A 217 9.71 -16.14 -19.96
N THR A 218 10.73 -15.71 -19.22
CA THR A 218 10.80 -15.76 -17.76
C THR A 218 11.14 -14.39 -17.19
N GLY A 219 10.94 -14.18 -15.89
CA GLY A 219 11.42 -12.95 -15.26
C GLY A 219 10.68 -12.48 -14.04
N VAL A 220 10.82 -11.18 -13.76
CA VAL A 220 10.24 -10.51 -12.61
C VAL A 220 9.41 -9.32 -13.07
N LEU A 221 8.19 -9.22 -12.55
CA LEU A 221 7.27 -8.10 -12.75
C LEU A 221 6.91 -7.49 -11.40
N LEU A 222 7.04 -6.18 -11.24
CA LEU A 222 6.63 -5.48 -10.03
C LEU A 222 5.23 -4.88 -10.19
N VAL A 223 4.42 -4.94 -9.13
CA VAL A 223 3.07 -4.35 -9.08
C VAL A 223 2.81 -3.62 -7.75
N GLY A 224 1.83 -2.72 -7.74
CA GLY A 224 1.44 -1.94 -6.57
C GLY A 224 2.59 -1.06 -6.07
N ASP A 225 2.71 -0.96 -4.75
CA ASP A 225 3.73 -0.13 -4.08
C ASP A 225 5.17 -0.58 -4.36
N ALA A 226 5.38 -1.86 -4.69
CA ALA A 226 6.69 -2.36 -5.12
C ALA A 226 7.16 -1.63 -6.39
N ALA A 227 6.21 -1.38 -7.31
CA ALA A 227 6.39 -0.63 -8.54
C ALA A 227 6.08 0.88 -8.43
N ALA A 228 5.83 1.41 -7.22
CA ALA A 228 5.40 2.80 -7.01
C ALA A 228 4.13 3.19 -7.79
N GLN A 229 3.20 2.25 -7.98
CA GLN A 229 1.95 2.44 -8.72
C GLN A 229 0.87 3.07 -7.82
N VAL A 230 1.09 4.32 -7.44
CA VAL A 230 0.17 5.12 -6.60
C VAL A 230 -0.25 6.38 -7.34
N LYS A 231 -1.40 6.95 -6.98
CA LYS A 231 -1.79 8.30 -7.43
C LYS A 231 -0.90 9.34 -6.74
N PRO A 232 0.01 10.05 -7.43
CA PRO A 232 1.00 10.90 -6.75
C PRO A 232 0.39 12.03 -5.91
N ILE A 233 -0.74 12.58 -6.36
CA ILE A 233 -1.42 13.71 -5.71
C ILE A 233 -2.09 13.30 -4.40
N THR A 234 -2.66 12.09 -4.31
CA THR A 234 -3.45 11.67 -3.13
C THR A 234 -2.82 10.53 -2.35
N GLY A 235 -1.71 9.95 -2.83
CA GLY A 235 -1.08 8.77 -2.25
C GLY A 235 -1.91 7.48 -2.37
N GLY A 236 -3.03 7.52 -3.10
CA GLY A 236 -3.95 6.40 -3.21
C GLY A 236 -3.39 5.28 -4.10
N GLY A 237 -3.11 4.12 -3.52
CA GLY A 237 -2.52 2.96 -4.23
C GLY A 237 -3.50 1.82 -4.54
N VAL A 238 -4.55 1.59 -3.74
CA VAL A 238 -5.38 0.38 -3.82
C VAL A 238 -5.99 0.15 -5.20
N TYR A 239 -6.64 1.17 -5.78
CA TYR A 239 -7.22 1.09 -7.11
C TYR A 239 -6.18 0.79 -8.20
N TYR A 240 -5.03 1.46 -8.15
CA TYR A 240 -3.95 1.27 -9.12
C TYR A 240 -3.29 -0.10 -8.96
N GLY A 241 -3.04 -0.55 -7.73
CA GLY A 241 -2.56 -1.89 -7.44
C GLY A 241 -3.46 -2.98 -8.01
N MET A 242 -4.78 -2.88 -7.80
CA MET A 242 -5.75 -3.84 -8.38
C MET A 242 -5.77 -3.78 -9.91
N LYS A 243 -5.75 -2.58 -10.51
CA LYS A 243 -5.69 -2.43 -11.97
C LYS A 243 -4.43 -3.06 -12.55
N CYS A 244 -3.29 -2.83 -11.91
CA CYS A 244 -2.01 -3.38 -12.32
C CYS A 244 -1.94 -4.90 -12.13
N GLY A 245 -2.51 -5.45 -11.06
CA GLY A 245 -2.70 -6.90 -10.91
C GLY A 245 -3.52 -7.50 -12.05
N LYS A 246 -4.62 -6.84 -12.46
CA LYS A 246 -5.42 -7.27 -13.62
C LYS A 246 -4.64 -7.22 -14.94
N ILE A 247 -3.79 -6.21 -15.13
CA ILE A 247 -2.92 -6.09 -16.31
C ILE A 247 -1.85 -7.18 -16.32
N ALA A 248 -1.20 -7.44 -15.17
CA ALA A 248 -0.24 -8.52 -15.00
C ALA A 248 -0.84 -9.87 -15.42
N ARG A 249 -2.08 -10.14 -14.98
CA ARG A 249 -2.84 -11.34 -15.38
C ARG A 249 -3.15 -11.38 -16.88
N ARG A 250 -3.47 -10.25 -17.53
CA ARG A 250 -3.80 -10.25 -18.97
C ARG A 250 -2.57 -10.56 -19.83
N ASN A 251 -1.42 -10.00 -19.47
CA ASN A 251 -0.17 -10.28 -20.18
C ASN A 251 0.30 -11.73 -20.02
N ARG A 252 -0.15 -12.45 -18.97
CA ARG A 252 0.00 -13.91 -18.83
C ARG A 252 -0.68 -14.70 -19.96
N SER A 253 -1.88 -14.30 -20.38
CA SER A 253 -2.69 -15.09 -21.36
C SER A 253 -2.09 -15.18 -22.76
N LYS A 254 -1.02 -14.42 -23.05
CA LYS A 254 -0.26 -14.48 -24.31
C LYS A 254 1.04 -15.30 -24.21
N SER A 255 1.34 -15.84 -23.02
CA SER A 255 2.52 -16.66 -22.72
C SER A 255 2.05 -18.09 -22.43
N THR A 256 2.63 -19.08 -23.13
CA THR A 256 2.20 -20.49 -23.17
C THR A 256 2.65 -21.35 -21.97
N THR A 257 3.23 -20.76 -20.92
CA THR A 257 3.86 -21.53 -19.83
C THR A 257 3.10 -21.38 -18.52
N SER A 258 3.10 -22.40 -17.66
CA SER A 258 2.48 -22.40 -16.32
C SER A 258 3.13 -21.39 -15.37
N TRP A 259 2.33 -20.81 -14.47
CA TRP A 259 2.76 -19.77 -13.52
C TRP A 259 2.48 -20.20 -12.10
N THR A 260 3.51 -20.13 -11.25
CA THR A 260 3.37 -20.17 -9.79
C THR A 260 3.42 -18.72 -9.30
N ALA A 261 2.27 -18.17 -8.91
CA ALA A 261 2.23 -16.87 -8.24
C ALA A 261 2.45 -17.10 -6.74
N VAL A 262 3.61 -16.73 -6.21
CA VAL A 262 3.84 -16.74 -4.76
C VAL A 262 3.50 -15.36 -4.22
N GLU A 263 2.25 -15.17 -3.80
CA GLU A 263 1.83 -13.94 -3.11
C GLU A 263 2.31 -13.97 -1.66
N LEU A 264 3.36 -13.20 -1.35
CA LEU A 264 3.94 -13.20 -0.02
C LEU A 264 3.48 -11.98 0.76
N TRP A 265 2.48 -12.22 1.58
CA TRP A 265 2.00 -11.26 2.55
C TRP A 265 2.89 -11.28 3.80
N ARG A 266 3.55 -10.15 4.07
CA ARG A 266 4.01 -9.81 5.42
C ARG A 266 3.15 -8.68 5.93
N TYR A 267 2.39 -8.96 6.99
CA TYR A 267 1.81 -8.00 7.94
C TYR A 267 1.63 -6.59 7.37
N ILE A 268 0.48 -6.32 6.73
CA ILE A 268 -0.08 -4.97 6.76
C ILE A 268 -0.58 -4.78 8.20
N ARG A 269 0.19 -4.03 9.00
CA ARG A 269 -0.21 -3.61 10.35
C ARG A 269 -1.35 -2.59 10.26
#